data_AF-A0A3P7P8K3-F1
#
_entry.id   AF-A0A3P7P8K3-F1
#
_cell.length_a   1.000
_cell.length_b   1.000
_cell.length_c   1.000
_cell.angle_alpha   90.00
_cell.angle_beta   90.00
_cell.angle_gamma   90.00
#
_symmetry.space_group_name_H-M   'P 1'
#
loop_
_entity.id
_entity.type
_entity.pdbx_description
1 polymer ?
#
loop_
_entity_poly.entity_id
_entity_poly.type
_entity_poly.pdbx_seq_one_letter_code
_entity_poly.pdbx_strand_id
1 'polypeptide(L)'
;MGNFIGYLFIVPEGGGKPQNLSELLLEQGLATLHFTAEKSPHYHQLAAAEQRAKAANRNIWQNYKEEEVVPDEVIAQQNDASERKVNYKKVAVTDITKYMCCEMSCLNGTKGSMAS
;
A
#
# COMPACT_ATOMS: atom_id res chain seq x y z
N MET A 1 14.00 -13.83 16.70
CA MET A 1 12.70 -13.99 17.39
C MET A 1 11.65 -14.22 16.31
N GLY A 2 10.93 -15.34 16.37
CA GLY A 2 9.99 -15.75 15.31
C GLY A 2 8.55 -15.31 15.62
N ASN A 3 7.85 -14.84 14.59
CA ASN A 3 6.43 -14.50 14.67
C ASN A 3 5.58 -15.71 14.26
N PHE A 4 4.44 -15.91 14.93
CA PHE A 4 3.48 -16.96 14.60
C PHE A 4 2.46 -16.47 13.57
N ILE A 5 2.17 -17.31 12.57
CA ILE A 5 1.15 -17.05 11.55
C ILE A 5 0.11 -18.16 11.64
N GLY A 6 -1.14 -17.78 11.89
CA GLY A 6 -2.24 -18.73 12.05
C GLY A 6 -3.60 -18.02 12.14
N TYR A 7 -4.62 -18.75 12.57
CA TYR A 7 -5.98 -18.22 12.73
C TYR A 7 -6.25 -17.91 14.19
N LEU A 8 -6.90 -16.78 14.44
CA LEU A 8 -7.38 -16.40 15.76
C LEU A 8 -8.91 -16.43 15.76
N PHE A 9 -9.48 -17.20 16.68
CA PHE A 9 -10.93 -17.26 16.90
C PHE A 9 -11.27 -16.53 18.19
N ILE A 10 -12.19 -15.57 18.10
CA ILE A 10 -12.69 -14.81 19.25
C ILE A 10 -14.10 -15.26 19.60
N VAL A 11 -14.39 -15.37 20.89
CA VAL A 11 -15.74 -15.65 21.40
C VAL A 11 -16.32 -14.33 21.91
N PRO A 12 -17.50 -13.89 21.43
CA PRO A 12 -18.13 -12.67 21.93
C PRO A 12 -18.49 -12.79 23.42
N GLU A 13 -18.36 -11.70 24.18
CA GLU A 13 -18.62 -11.70 25.63
C GLU A 13 -20.07 -12.07 26.01
N GLY A 14 -21.02 -11.89 25.09
CA GLY A 14 -22.43 -12.28 25.27
C GLY A 14 -22.71 -13.77 25.13
N GLY A 15 -21.68 -14.60 24.95
CA GLY A 15 -21.84 -15.99 24.53
C GLY A 15 -22.20 -16.08 23.05
N GLY A 16 -21.63 -17.04 22.35
CA GLY A 16 -21.85 -17.18 20.92
C GLY A 16 -20.88 -18.15 20.26
N LYS A 17 -21.02 -18.31 18.95
CA LYS A 17 -20.10 -19.11 18.15
C LYS A 17 -18.74 -18.39 18.06
N PRO A 18 -17.61 -19.10 18.21
CA PRO A 18 -16.30 -18.53 17.89
C PRO A 18 -16.26 -18.00 16.46
N GLN A 19 -15.79 -16.78 16.27
CA GLN A 19 -15.67 -16.12 14.97
C GLN A 19 -14.21 -15.95 14.59
N ASN A 20 -13.90 -16.16 13.31
CA ASN A 20 -12.54 -15.97 12.79
C ASN A 20 -12.25 -14.47 12.71
N LEU A 21 -11.21 -14.01 13.42
CA LEU A 21 -10.85 -12.60 13.42
C LEU A 21 -10.47 -12.10 12.02
N SER A 22 -9.80 -12.93 11.21
CA SER A 22 -9.43 -12.56 9.85
C SER A 22 -10.65 -12.27 8.98
N GLU A 23 -11.74 -13.03 9.17
CA GLU A 23 -13.00 -12.80 8.44
C GLU A 23 -13.64 -11.46 8.82
N LEU A 24 -13.66 -11.14 10.12
CA LEU A 24 -14.21 -9.88 10.63
C LEU A 24 -13.43 -8.66 10.12
N LEU A 25 -12.10 -8.75 10.07
CA LEU A 25 -11.25 -7.67 9.56
C LEU A 25 -11.49 -7.42 8.06
N LEU A 26 -11.63 -8.50 7.27
CA LEU A 26 -11.94 -8.39 5.85
C LEU A 26 -13.32 -7.78 5.63
N GLU A 27 -14.32 -8.22 6.39
CA GLU A 27 -15.71 -7.72 6.28
C GLU A 27 -15.83 -6.24 6.64
N GLN A 28 -15.05 -5.76 7.61
CA GLN A 28 -14.97 -4.32 7.89
C GLN A 28 -14.10 -3.55 6.90
N GLY A 29 -13.42 -4.21 5.96
CA GLY A 29 -12.52 -3.55 5.00
C GLY A 29 -11.26 -2.98 5.66
N LEU A 30 -10.77 -3.61 6.73
CA LEU A 30 -9.54 -3.21 7.42
C LEU A 30 -8.31 -4.01 6.95
N ALA A 31 -8.53 -5.07 6.17
CA ALA A 31 -7.50 -5.94 5.62
C ALA A 31 -7.85 -6.35 4.18
N THR A 32 -6.84 -6.85 3.46
CA THR A 32 -6.98 -7.47 2.13
C THR A 32 -6.63 -8.94 2.19
N LEU A 33 -7.18 -9.73 1.26
CA LEU A 33 -6.90 -11.15 1.18
C LEU A 33 -5.51 -11.39 0.59
N HIS A 34 -4.66 -12.10 1.32
CA HIS A 34 -3.34 -12.50 0.85
C HIS A 34 -3.40 -13.84 0.11
N PHE A 35 -2.56 -14.05 -0.89
CA PHE A 35 -2.53 -15.28 -1.72
C PHE A 35 -2.34 -16.56 -0.89
N THR A 36 -1.68 -16.49 0.26
CA THR A 36 -1.53 -17.66 1.15
C THR A 36 -2.86 -18.18 1.70
N ALA A 37 -3.89 -17.34 1.74
CA ALA A 37 -5.22 -17.72 2.18
C ALA A 37 -5.91 -18.66 1.19
N GLU A 38 -5.51 -18.72 -0.08
CA GLU A 38 -6.10 -19.61 -1.10
C GLU A 38 -5.94 -21.10 -0.75
N LYS A 39 -4.87 -21.44 -0.02
CA LYS A 39 -4.60 -22.81 0.45
C LYS A 39 -5.31 -23.13 1.77
N SER A 40 -6.01 -22.16 2.35
CA SER A 40 -6.70 -22.31 3.62
C SER A 40 -8.07 -22.98 3.46
N PRO A 41 -8.50 -23.82 4.42
CA PRO A 41 -9.88 -24.28 4.47
C PRO A 41 -10.90 -23.14 4.62
N HIS A 42 -10.48 -21.97 5.11
CA HIS A 42 -11.34 -20.80 5.32
C HIS A 42 -11.39 -19.85 4.12
N TYR A 43 -10.73 -20.18 3.01
CA TYR A 43 -10.63 -19.29 1.85
C TYR A 43 -11.97 -18.73 1.38
N HIS A 44 -12.97 -19.60 1.21
CA HIS A 44 -14.29 -19.23 0.70
C HIS A 44 -15.00 -18.19 1.59
N GLN A 45 -14.85 -18.32 2.92
CA GLN A 45 -15.43 -17.38 3.89
C GLN A 45 -14.70 -16.03 3.83
N LEU A 46 -13.37 -16.06 3.76
CA LEU A 46 -12.52 -14.87 3.69
C LEU A 46 -12.74 -14.09 2.38
N ALA A 47 -12.80 -14.79 1.24
CA ALA A 47 -13.07 -14.19 -0.06
C ALA A 47 -14.46 -13.54 -0.10
N ALA A 48 -15.48 -14.22 0.44
CA ALA A 48 -16.82 -13.66 0.53
C ALA A 48 -16.87 -12.41 1.44
N ALA A 49 -16.14 -12.41 2.57
CA ALA A 49 -16.06 -11.26 3.46
C ALA A 49 -15.39 -10.04 2.80
N GLU A 50 -14.29 -10.26 2.06
CA GLU A 50 -13.62 -9.20 1.30
C GLU A 50 -14.54 -8.63 0.21
N GLN A 51 -15.24 -9.49 -0.53
CA GLN A 51 -16.21 -9.06 -1.55
C GLN A 51 -17.35 -8.21 -0.93
N ARG A 52 -17.85 -8.56 0.26
CA ARG A 52 -18.84 -7.75 0.98
C ARG A 52 -18.30 -6.36 1.33
N ALA A 53 -17.04 -6.28 1.76
CA ALA A 53 -16.41 -5.01 2.09
C ALA A 53 -16.16 -4.13 0.85
N LYS A 54 -15.74 -4.74 -0.27
CA LYS A 54 -15.65 -4.07 -1.58
C LYS A 54 -16.99 -3.54 -2.04
N ALA A 55 -18.04 -4.37 -2.04
CA ALA A 55 -19.37 -3.97 -2.45
C ALA A 55 -19.95 -2.84 -1.58
N ALA A 56 -19.59 -2.79 -0.30
CA ALA A 56 -19.99 -1.74 0.62
C ALA A 56 -19.03 -0.53 0.64
N ASN A 57 -17.98 -0.51 -0.20
CA ASN A 57 -16.94 0.54 -0.25
C ASN A 57 -16.43 0.94 1.14
N ARG A 58 -16.16 -0.05 2.01
CA ARG A 58 -15.77 0.19 3.41
C ARG A 58 -14.27 0.44 3.54
N ASN A 59 -13.91 1.43 4.36
CA ASN A 59 -12.53 1.73 4.77
C ASN A 59 -11.53 1.77 3.60
N ILE A 60 -10.62 0.79 3.50
CA ILE A 60 -9.60 0.75 2.43
C ILE A 60 -10.23 0.66 1.03
N TRP A 61 -11.50 0.23 0.95
CA TRP A 61 -12.24 0.08 -0.30
C TRP A 61 -13.01 1.35 -0.73
N GLN A 62 -13.00 2.44 0.05
CA GLN A 62 -13.75 3.67 -0.29
C GLN A 62 -13.38 4.28 -1.65
N ASN A 63 -12.09 4.20 -2.00
CA ASN A 63 -11.56 4.71 -3.27
C ASN A 63 -11.08 3.57 -4.17
N TYR A 64 -11.54 2.34 -3.92
CA TYR A 64 -11.14 1.21 -4.74
C TYR A 64 -11.76 1.33 -6.12
N LYS A 65 -10.92 1.67 -7.10
CA LYS A 65 -11.25 1.50 -8.50
C LYS A 65 -10.80 0.10 -8.85
N GLU A 66 -11.75 -0.78 -9.16
CA GLU A 66 -11.43 -1.99 -9.89
C GLU A 66 -10.71 -1.51 -11.14
N GLU A 67 -9.42 -1.80 -11.24
CA GLU A 67 -8.61 -1.37 -12.37
C GLU A 67 -9.05 -2.20 -13.56
N GLU A 68 -10.18 -1.82 -14.15
CA GLU A 68 -10.41 -2.07 -15.56
C GLU A 68 -9.18 -1.49 -16.25
N VAL A 69 -8.52 -2.33 -17.03
CA VAL A 69 -7.38 -1.96 -17.84
C VAL A 69 -7.88 -0.97 -18.91
N VAL A 70 -8.07 0.29 -18.52
CA VAL A 70 -8.44 1.39 -19.40
C VAL A 70 -7.16 2.19 -19.67
N PRO A 71 -6.77 2.40 -20.93
CA PRO A 71 -5.55 3.14 -21.27
C PRO A 71 -5.54 4.54 -20.63
N ASP A 72 -4.41 4.89 -20.03
CA ASP A 72 -4.11 6.19 -19.40
C ASP A 72 -4.45 7.38 -20.30
N GLU A 73 -5.44 8.21 -19.92
CA GLU A 73 -5.60 9.56 -20.50
C GLU A 73 -6.08 10.63 -19.48
N VAL A 74 -5.15 11.56 -19.22
CA VAL A 74 -5.27 13.03 -19.11
C VAL A 74 -5.77 13.80 -17.85
N ILE A 75 -4.78 14.47 -17.25
CA ILE A 75 -4.65 15.93 -16.96
C ILE A 75 -5.43 16.53 -15.76
N ALA A 76 -4.65 17.04 -14.78
CA ALA A 76 -4.99 18.25 -14.04
C ALA A 76 -3.77 19.20 -14.01
N GLN A 77 -3.88 20.30 -14.75
CA GLN A 77 -2.96 21.43 -14.72
C GLN A 77 -3.25 22.30 -13.50
N GLN A 78 -2.21 22.83 -12.84
CA GLN A 78 -2.25 24.19 -12.29
C GLN A 78 -0.82 24.74 -12.14
N ASN A 79 -0.57 25.81 -12.91
CA ASN A 79 0.60 26.66 -12.86
C ASN A 79 0.35 27.76 -11.82
N ASP A 80 1.29 27.98 -10.90
CA ASP A 80 1.49 29.27 -10.27
C ASP A 80 2.98 29.63 -10.37
N ALA A 81 3.27 30.65 -11.17
CA ALA A 81 4.62 31.07 -11.50
C ALA A 81 5.16 32.06 -10.44
N SER A 82 5.82 31.52 -9.43
CA SER A 82 6.76 32.27 -8.58
C SER A 82 8.16 32.22 -9.19
N GLU A 83 8.88 33.34 -9.22
CA GLU A 83 10.21 33.48 -9.85
C GLU A 83 11.18 32.33 -9.48
N ARG A 84 11.56 31.56 -10.50
CA ARG A 84 12.38 30.36 -10.36
C ARG A 84 13.84 30.72 -10.04
N LYS A 85 14.25 30.64 -8.77
CA LYS A 85 15.67 30.68 -8.40
C LYS A 85 16.34 29.33 -8.74
N VAL A 86 17.06 29.30 -9.86
CA VAL A 86 17.73 28.07 -10.35
C VAL A 86 19.01 27.80 -9.56
N ASN A 87 19.05 26.70 -8.80
CA ASN A 87 20.24 26.21 -8.11
C ASN A 87 20.56 24.79 -8.60
N TYR A 88 21.63 24.62 -9.38
CA TYR A 88 22.05 23.31 -9.87
C TYR A 88 22.94 22.61 -8.83
N LYS A 89 22.64 21.35 -8.52
CA LYS A 89 23.48 20.46 -7.71
C LYS A 89 23.81 19.21 -8.53
N LYS A 90 25.04 18.70 -8.38
CA LYS A 90 25.43 17.42 -8.97
C LYS A 90 24.87 16.28 -8.12
N VAL A 91 24.19 15.37 -8.77
CA VAL A 91 23.39 14.33 -8.14
C VAL A 91 23.45 13.08 -9.02
N ALA A 92 23.49 11.89 -8.42
CA ALA A 92 23.47 10.62 -9.14
C ALA A 92 22.02 10.10 -9.21
N VAL A 93 21.58 9.69 -10.40
CA VAL A 93 20.28 9.01 -10.58
C VAL A 93 20.50 7.54 -10.26
N THR A 94 19.80 7.02 -9.25
CA THR A 94 19.93 5.61 -8.84
C THR A 94 18.91 4.74 -9.56
N ASP A 95 17.67 5.22 -9.70
CA ASP A 95 16.56 4.42 -10.22
C ASP A 95 15.59 5.28 -11.03
N ILE A 96 15.08 4.72 -12.14
CA ILE A 96 14.07 5.34 -12.99
C ILE A 96 12.86 4.40 -13.03
N THR A 97 11.79 4.76 -12.33
CA THR A 97 10.53 4.01 -12.37
C THR A 97 9.61 4.55 -13.47
N LYS A 98 8.80 3.67 -14.07
CA LYS A 98 7.86 3.98 -15.18
C LYS A 98 6.90 5.13 -14.84
N TYR A 99 6.56 5.30 -13.56
CA TYR A 99 6.00 6.52 -13.02
C TYR A 99 7.16 7.36 -12.50
N MET A 100 7.37 8.51 -13.13
CA MET A 100 8.58 9.33 -13.12
C MET A 100 8.88 9.94 -11.74
N CYS A 101 9.22 9.09 -10.76
CA CYS A 101 9.70 9.47 -9.44
C CYS A 101 11.19 9.07 -9.39
N CYS A 102 12.08 10.01 -9.72
CA CYS A 102 13.51 9.79 -9.53
C CYS A 102 13.82 9.97 -8.04
N GLU A 103 14.28 8.89 -7.40
CA GLU A 103 14.94 9.00 -6.11
C GLU A 103 16.36 9.52 -6.35
N MET A 104 16.76 10.57 -5.61
CA MET A 104 17.99 11.28 -5.87
C MET A 104 18.82 11.39 -4.59
N SER A 105 20.01 10.80 -4.62
CA SER A 105 20.97 10.88 -3.51
C SER A 105 21.99 11.99 -3.75
N CYS A 106 22.22 12.82 -2.72
CA CYS A 106 23.22 13.89 -2.76
C CYS A 106 24.63 13.28 -2.63
N LEU A 107 25.50 13.52 -3.61
CA LEU A 107 26.90 13.15 -3.54
C LEU A 107 27.64 14.15 -2.63
N ASN A 108 27.72 13.87 -1.33
CA ASN A 108 28.59 14.61 -0.42
C ASN A 108 30.05 14.27 -0.73
N GLY A 109 30.69 15.10 -1.56
CA GLY A 109 32.13 15.05 -1.80
C GLY A 109 32.90 15.55 -0.57
N THR A 110 33.31 14.64 0.31
CA THR A 110 34.34 14.91 1.32
C THR A 110 35.67 15.17 0.62
N LYS A 111 36.05 16.45 0.48
CA LYS A 111 37.42 16.83 0.16
C LYS A 111 38.30 16.62 1.40
N GLY A 112 38.98 15.47 1.47
CA GLY A 112 40.16 15.34 2.32
C GLY A 112 41.35 15.99 1.61
N SER A 113 41.66 17.23 1.97
CA SER A 113 42.93 17.88 1.57
C SER A 113 44.02 17.41 2.52
N MET A 114 45.05 16.79 1.96
CA MET A 114 46.35 16.55 2.57
C MET A 114 46.85 17.84 3.24
N ALA A 115 47.22 17.74 4.51
CA ALA A 115 47.96 18.77 5.23
C ALA A 115 49.45 18.48 5.11
N SER A 116 50.16 19.50 4.61
CA SER A 116 51.59 19.85 4.68
C SER A 116 52.69 18.81 4.45
#